data_AF-A0A6F9AKY2-F1
#
_entry.id   AF-A0A6F9AKY2-F1
#
_cell.length_a   1.000
_cell.length_b   1.000
_cell.length_c   1.000
_cell.angle_alpha   90.00
_cell.angle_beta   90.00
_cell.angle_gamma   90.00
#
_symmetry.space_group_name_H-M   'P 1'
#
loop_
_entity.id
_entity.type
_entity.pdbx_description
1 polymer ?
#
loop_
_entity_poly.entity_id
_entity_poly.type
_entity_poly.pdbx_seq_one_letter_code
_entity_poly.pdbx_strand_id
1 'polypeptide(L)'
;WRYETPQQVQFVEKLSDVVIGQLPNFWKLWISYVNGSLFSETGEKSGQVEKSKKNARQRQNDFKKMIEEVTHRLVKLVRGALLPSTLTELELRLYGGWESKTELTGPWLTQVIHTVRIIFEALVALEIPNDLLQVIQDLLLELRHHCLLVTLHHTAEDIKRLAEKEDWVVDNEGITSLPAQFEQCMVQMLQSLKEPMETKPGEVNILQLDQAQDQVSELCVDIMRVFVNCLEQLSAKTNGDIDTSHISLDLASPDLFSGIQEDFCATPVRRSEFSQSETTFLNLTQSTSVSHYRIANVSVHAVKELDESLFDAYIERKSDPIVGSLEPGIYAGYFDWRDCSTPT
;
A
#
# COMPACT_ATOMS: atom_id res chain seq x y z
N TRP A 1 -5.68 1.08 -24.66
CA TRP A 1 -7.01 1.26 -24.05
C TRP A 1 -6.93 2.48 -23.16
N ARG A 2 -7.67 3.54 -23.47
CA ARG A 2 -7.66 4.77 -22.67
C ARG A 2 -8.34 4.42 -21.35
N TYR A 3 -7.61 4.46 -20.23
CA TYR A 3 -8.22 4.33 -18.91
C TYR A 3 -9.18 5.52 -18.76
N GLU A 4 -10.49 5.25 -18.79
CA GLU A 4 -11.49 6.24 -18.45
C GLU A 4 -11.38 6.56 -16.97
N THR A 5 -11.36 7.84 -16.62
CA THR A 5 -11.31 8.30 -15.22
C THR A 5 -12.44 7.66 -14.42
N PRO A 6 -12.18 7.05 -13.24
CA PRO A 6 -13.22 6.43 -12.42
C PRO A 6 -14.36 7.41 -12.10
N GLN A 7 -15.59 6.90 -12.05
CA GLN A 7 -16.78 7.72 -11.84
C GLN A 7 -16.73 8.52 -10.54
N GLN A 8 -16.17 7.94 -9.47
CA GLN A 8 -16.01 8.60 -8.18
C GLN A 8 -15.07 9.81 -8.28
N VAL A 9 -13.97 9.69 -9.02
CA VAL A 9 -13.01 10.79 -9.22
C VAL A 9 -13.69 11.91 -10.02
N GLN A 10 -14.34 11.57 -11.14
CA GLN A 10 -15.06 12.55 -11.95
C GLN A 10 -16.17 13.26 -11.15
N PHE A 11 -16.82 12.55 -10.23
CA PHE A 11 -17.82 13.12 -9.36
C PHE A 11 -17.23 14.16 -8.41
N VAL A 12 -16.12 13.84 -7.75
CA VAL A 12 -15.45 14.78 -6.84
C VAL A 12 -14.95 16.02 -7.59
N GLU A 13 -14.43 15.86 -8.81
CA GLU A 13 -14.03 16.98 -9.67
C GLU A 13 -15.21 17.89 -10.02
N LYS A 14 -16.33 17.32 -10.48
CA LYS A 14 -17.54 18.10 -10.79
C LYS A 14 -18.13 18.77 -9.54
N LEU A 15 -18.08 18.09 -8.40
CA LEU A 15 -18.52 18.64 -7.13
C LEU A 15 -17.64 19.82 -6.71
N SER A 16 -16.32 19.70 -6.91
CA SER A 16 -15.36 20.79 -6.71
C SER A 16 -15.69 22.00 -7.56
N ASP A 17 -15.94 21.81 -8.86
CA ASP A 17 -16.30 22.91 -9.77
C ASP A 17 -17.55 23.65 -9.32
N VAL A 18 -18.56 22.92 -8.82
CA VAL A 18 -19.79 23.52 -8.29
C VAL A 18 -19.50 24.33 -7.03
N VAL A 19 -18.74 23.79 -6.08
CA VAL A 19 -18.42 24.49 -4.83
C VAL A 19 -17.59 25.74 -5.10
N ILE A 20 -16.50 25.61 -5.86
CA ILE A 20 -15.61 26.71 -6.19
C ILE A 20 -16.32 27.75 -7.09
N GLY A 21 -17.23 27.32 -7.97
CA GLY A 21 -17.99 28.23 -8.83
C GLY A 21 -19.08 29.03 -8.09
N GLN A 22 -19.70 28.46 -7.05
CA GLN A 22 -20.91 29.04 -6.44
C GLN A 22 -20.68 29.60 -5.03
N LEU A 23 -19.94 28.88 -4.17
CA LEU A 23 -19.78 29.27 -2.76
C LEU A 23 -19.07 30.63 -2.58
N PRO A 24 -18.03 30.98 -3.36
CA PRO A 24 -17.45 32.32 -3.32
C PRO A 24 -18.44 33.44 -3.62
N ASN A 25 -19.37 33.23 -4.56
CA ASN A 25 -20.37 34.22 -4.92
C ASN A 25 -21.39 34.40 -3.80
N PHE A 26 -21.82 33.30 -3.17
CA PHE A 26 -22.70 33.33 -2.01
C PHE A 26 -22.06 34.04 -0.82
N TRP A 27 -20.77 33.79 -0.55
CA TRP A 27 -20.01 34.48 0.49
C TRP A 27 -19.88 35.98 0.21
N LYS A 28 -19.49 36.38 -1.00
CA LYS A 28 -19.40 37.80 -1.40
C LYS A 28 -20.74 38.54 -1.30
N LEU A 29 -21.84 37.85 -1.63
CA LEU A 29 -23.19 38.38 -1.48
C LEU A 29 -23.50 38.68 0.00
N TRP A 30 -23.16 37.77 0.90
CA TRP A 30 -23.30 37.96 2.34
C TRP A 30 -22.46 39.13 2.86
N ILE A 31 -21.19 39.22 2.48
CA ILE A 31 -20.32 40.34 2.86
C ILE A 31 -20.93 41.67 2.39
N SER A 32 -21.43 41.72 1.15
CA SER A 32 -22.12 42.91 0.63
C SER A 32 -23.42 43.25 1.38
N TYR A 33 -24.17 42.23 1.81
CA TYR A 33 -25.39 42.40 2.58
C TYR A 33 -25.12 42.96 3.98
N VAL A 34 -24.13 42.41 4.70
CA VAL A 34 -23.74 42.87 6.05
C VAL A 34 -23.11 44.27 6.02
N ASN A 35 -22.32 44.55 4.99
CA ASN A 35 -21.69 45.86 4.81
C ASN A 35 -22.64 46.91 4.22
N GLY A 36 -23.83 46.50 3.76
CA GLY A 36 -24.85 47.37 3.20
C GLY A 36 -24.53 47.92 1.80
N SER A 37 -23.42 47.50 1.19
CA SER A 37 -23.07 47.85 -0.20
C SER A 37 -24.07 47.29 -1.20
N LEU A 38 -24.81 46.24 -0.83
CA LEU A 38 -25.91 45.70 -1.64
C LEU A 38 -27.06 46.68 -1.85
N PHE A 39 -27.22 47.68 -0.98
CA PHE A 39 -28.33 48.63 -1.00
C PHE A 39 -27.91 50.06 -1.35
N SER A 40 -26.61 50.32 -1.53
CA SER A 40 -26.07 51.63 -1.88
C SER A 40 -24.70 51.47 -2.52
N GLU A 41 -24.63 51.67 -3.84
CA GLU A 41 -23.37 51.66 -4.60
C GLU A 41 -22.49 52.89 -4.29
N THR A 42 -23.11 54.01 -3.88
CA THR A 42 -22.46 55.30 -3.58
C THR A 42 -22.08 55.49 -2.10
N GLY A 43 -22.42 54.55 -1.22
CA GLY A 43 -22.09 54.62 0.21
C GLY A 43 -22.92 55.64 1.01
N GLU A 44 -24.04 56.12 0.45
CA GLU A 44 -24.94 57.05 1.12
C GLU A 44 -25.53 56.42 2.40
N LYS A 45 -25.33 57.11 3.53
CA LYS A 45 -25.87 56.72 4.84
C LYS A 45 -27.36 57.02 4.93
N SER A 46 -28.18 56.25 4.22
CA SER A 46 -29.64 56.28 4.36
C SER A 46 -30.08 55.50 5.61
N GLY A 47 -31.14 55.97 6.28
CA GLY A 47 -31.75 55.26 7.40
C GLY A 47 -32.24 53.85 7.01
N GLN A 48 -32.57 53.63 5.74
CA GLN A 48 -32.94 52.31 5.21
C GLN A 48 -31.74 51.36 5.14
N VAL A 49 -30.57 51.85 4.72
CA VAL A 49 -29.32 51.07 4.65
C VAL A 49 -28.88 50.65 6.05
N GLU A 50 -28.94 51.55 7.03
CA GLU A 50 -28.60 51.23 8.42
C GLU A 50 -29.59 50.23 9.06
N LYS A 51 -30.87 50.30 8.71
CA LYS A 51 -31.87 49.28 9.13
C LYS A 51 -31.55 47.91 8.52
N SER A 52 -31.18 47.85 7.25
CA SER A 52 -30.79 46.60 6.58
C SER A 52 -29.53 45.98 7.17
N LYS A 53 -28.49 46.79 7.47
CA LYS A 53 -27.27 46.31 8.15
C LYS A 53 -27.56 45.71 9.52
N LYS A 54 -28.44 46.35 10.32
CA LYS A 54 -28.86 45.81 11.62
C LYS A 54 -29.56 44.45 11.48
N ASN A 55 -30.44 44.30 10.49
CA ASN A 55 -31.10 43.03 10.20
C ASN A 55 -30.08 41.96 9.75
N ALA A 56 -29.14 42.32 8.86
CA ALA A 56 -28.09 41.42 8.41
C ALA A 56 -27.24 40.89 9.59
N ARG A 57 -26.82 41.77 10.50
CA ARG A 57 -26.08 41.37 11.72
C ARG A 57 -26.89 40.43 12.62
N GLN A 58 -28.21 40.62 12.71
CA GLN A 58 -29.08 39.73 13.49
C GLN A 58 -29.16 38.31 12.87
N ARG A 59 -28.95 38.19 11.56
CA ARG A 59 -28.96 36.92 10.82
C ARG A 59 -27.59 36.26 10.66
N GLN A 60 -26.55 36.78 11.31
CA GLN A 60 -25.18 36.25 11.20
C GLN A 60 -25.09 34.77 11.58
N ASN A 61 -25.80 34.35 12.63
CA ASN A 61 -25.80 32.95 13.05
C ASN A 61 -26.53 32.04 12.06
N ASP A 62 -27.59 32.53 11.41
CA ASP A 62 -28.30 31.76 10.37
C ASP A 62 -27.39 31.55 9.16
N PHE A 63 -26.66 32.59 8.76
CA PHE A 63 -25.70 32.48 7.67
C PHE A 63 -24.54 31.55 8.00
N LYS A 64 -24.02 31.61 9.23
CA LYS A 64 -23.00 30.67 9.71
C LYS A 64 -23.48 29.22 9.56
N LYS A 65 -24.71 28.92 9.98
CA LYS A 65 -25.32 27.58 9.84
C LYS A 65 -25.47 27.16 8.38
N MET A 66 -25.85 28.07 7.48
CA MET A 66 -25.95 27.74 6.05
C MET A 66 -24.59 27.33 5.47
N ILE A 67 -23.51 28.04 5.81
CA ILE A 67 -22.16 27.67 5.37
C ILE A 67 -21.75 26.32 5.97
N GLU A 68 -22.01 26.12 7.26
CA GLU A 68 -21.77 24.85 7.95
C GLU A 68 -22.50 23.68 7.27
N GLU A 69 -23.77 23.83 6.93
CA GLU A 69 -24.54 22.79 6.22
C GLU A 69 -23.96 22.48 4.84
N VAL A 70 -23.52 23.50 4.10
CA VAL A 70 -22.91 23.34 2.78
C VAL A 70 -21.57 22.60 2.88
N THR A 71 -20.69 22.99 3.83
CA THR A 71 -19.39 22.34 4.01
C THR A 71 -19.54 20.89 4.48
N HIS A 72 -20.46 20.63 5.42
CA HIS A 72 -20.76 19.27 5.87
C HIS A 72 -21.34 18.41 4.74
N ARG A 73 -22.23 18.97 3.91
CA ARG A 73 -22.82 18.21 2.80
C ARG A 73 -21.80 17.89 1.72
N LEU A 74 -20.89 18.81 1.40
CA LEU A 74 -19.73 18.56 0.55
C LEU A 74 -18.94 17.36 1.08
N VAL A 75 -18.55 17.39 2.35
CA VAL A 75 -17.73 16.34 2.95
C VAL A 75 -18.44 14.99 2.95
N LYS A 76 -19.74 14.95 3.29
CA LYS A 76 -20.53 13.71 3.27
C LYS A 76 -20.67 13.11 1.86
N LEU A 77 -20.81 13.94 0.84
CA LEU A 77 -20.82 13.49 -0.56
C LEU A 77 -19.48 12.87 -0.97
N VAL A 78 -18.36 13.48 -0.59
CA VAL A 78 -17.03 12.93 -0.87
C VAL A 78 -16.79 11.63 -0.10
N ARG A 79 -17.13 11.58 1.19
CA ARG A 79 -17.06 10.34 2.00
C ARG A 79 -17.92 9.23 1.41
N GLY A 80 -19.14 9.53 0.96
CA GLY A 80 -20.02 8.54 0.36
C GLY A 80 -19.43 7.90 -0.90
N ALA A 81 -18.64 8.66 -1.67
CA ALA A 81 -17.98 8.18 -2.87
C ALA A 81 -16.67 7.41 -2.61
N LEU A 82 -15.90 7.80 -1.59
CA LEU A 82 -14.52 7.35 -1.43
C LEU A 82 -14.22 6.63 -0.11
N LEU A 83 -14.98 6.91 0.94
CA LEU A 83 -14.76 6.44 2.31
C LEU A 83 -16.09 5.94 2.91
N PRO A 84 -16.79 4.98 2.28
CA PRO A 84 -18.12 4.57 2.74
C PRO A 84 -18.10 4.01 4.17
N SER A 85 -16.99 3.42 4.61
CA SER A 85 -16.83 2.89 5.98
C SER A 85 -16.84 3.97 7.07
N THR A 86 -16.64 5.25 6.74
CA THR A 86 -16.66 6.35 7.73
C THR A 86 -18.06 6.93 7.94
N LEU A 87 -19.06 6.48 7.18
CA LEU A 87 -20.44 6.94 7.26
C LEU A 87 -21.34 5.98 8.03
N THR A 88 -22.35 6.53 8.69
CA THR A 88 -23.42 5.73 9.29
C THR A 88 -24.31 5.09 8.22
N GLU A 89 -25.07 4.05 8.58
CA GLU A 89 -25.97 3.37 7.63
C GLU A 89 -26.99 4.34 7.00
N LEU A 90 -27.51 5.30 7.77
CA LEU A 90 -28.44 6.31 7.26
C LEU A 90 -27.76 7.24 6.24
N GLU A 91 -26.52 7.63 6.50
CA GLU A 91 -25.75 8.49 5.60
C GLU A 91 -25.35 7.77 4.33
N LEU A 92 -25.00 6.48 4.42
CA LEU A 92 -24.72 5.64 3.25
C LEU A 92 -25.91 5.56 2.30
N ARG A 93 -27.14 5.48 2.83
CA ARG A 93 -28.35 5.51 1.99
C ARG A 93 -28.56 6.86 1.27
N LEU A 94 -28.02 7.95 1.79
CA LEU A 94 -28.21 9.30 1.24
C LEU A 94 -27.06 9.76 0.34
N TYR A 95 -25.83 9.34 0.64
CA TYR A 95 -24.61 9.84 0.00
C TYR A 95 -23.77 8.75 -0.68
N GLY A 96 -24.04 7.47 -0.39
CA GLY A 96 -23.36 6.32 -0.99
C GLY A 96 -23.92 5.93 -2.35
N GLY A 97 -23.77 4.64 -2.69
CA GLY A 97 -24.23 4.08 -3.97
C GLY A 97 -23.18 4.05 -5.09
N TRP A 98 -21.90 4.18 -4.73
CA TRP A 98 -20.77 4.20 -5.65
C TRP A 98 -20.15 2.82 -5.87
N GLU A 99 -20.99 1.83 -6.19
CA GLU A 99 -20.56 0.43 -6.39
C GLU A 99 -19.73 0.30 -7.68
N SER A 100 -18.42 0.54 -7.57
CA SER A 100 -17.45 0.18 -8.60
C SER A 100 -16.95 -1.24 -8.35
N LYS A 101 -16.86 -2.06 -9.41
CA LYS A 101 -16.24 -3.39 -9.34
C LYS A 101 -14.72 -3.33 -9.09
N THR A 102 -14.10 -2.19 -9.36
CA THR A 102 -12.67 -1.97 -9.19
C THR A 102 -12.43 -0.92 -8.11
N GLU A 103 -11.62 -1.27 -7.13
CA GLU A 103 -11.13 -0.35 -6.11
C GLU A 103 -10.29 0.77 -6.74
N LEU A 104 -10.29 1.94 -6.11
CA LEU A 104 -9.48 3.07 -6.58
C LEU A 104 -8.03 2.84 -6.21
N THR A 105 -7.13 3.05 -7.17
CA THR A 105 -5.68 2.97 -6.95
C THR A 105 -5.14 4.25 -6.30
N GLY A 106 -3.97 4.16 -5.66
CA GLY A 106 -3.26 5.29 -5.05
C GLY A 106 -3.21 6.58 -5.90
N PRO A 107 -2.84 6.53 -7.21
CA PRO A 107 -2.79 7.72 -8.06
C PRO A 107 -4.12 8.47 -8.18
N TRP A 108 -5.24 7.75 -8.25
CA TRP A 108 -6.57 8.38 -8.31
C TRP A 108 -6.93 9.04 -6.98
N LEU A 109 -6.58 8.41 -5.85
CA LEU A 109 -6.76 8.99 -4.52
C LEU A 109 -5.88 10.24 -4.34
N THR A 110 -4.65 10.22 -4.83
CA THR A 110 -3.76 11.39 -4.85
C THR A 110 -4.39 12.54 -5.62
N GLN A 111 -4.98 12.30 -6.80
CA GLN A 111 -5.71 13.32 -7.55
C GLN A 111 -6.87 13.90 -6.76
N VAL A 112 -7.69 13.06 -6.12
CA VAL A 112 -8.79 13.53 -5.25
C VAL A 112 -8.25 14.39 -4.10
N ILE A 113 -7.16 13.99 -3.44
CA ILE A 113 -6.55 14.77 -2.36
C ILE A 113 -6.19 16.18 -2.86
N HIS A 114 -5.63 16.31 -4.06
CA HIS A 114 -5.38 17.61 -4.68
C HIS A 114 -6.66 18.40 -4.91
N THR A 115 -7.69 17.78 -5.47
CA THR A 115 -8.99 18.45 -5.70
C THR A 115 -9.58 18.99 -4.39
N VAL A 116 -9.55 18.19 -3.32
CA VAL A 116 -10.07 18.61 -2.01
C VAL A 116 -9.20 19.72 -1.38
N ARG A 117 -7.87 19.66 -1.56
CA ARG A 117 -6.97 20.76 -1.16
C ARG A 117 -7.29 22.06 -1.88
N ILE A 118 -7.53 22.00 -3.20
CA ILE A 118 -7.92 23.18 -4.00
C ILE A 118 -9.22 23.78 -3.46
N ILE A 119 -10.22 22.96 -3.14
CA ILE A 119 -11.45 23.45 -2.50
C ILE A 119 -11.12 24.15 -1.18
N PHE A 120 -10.36 23.50 -0.31
CA PHE A 120 -10.01 24.06 1.00
C PHE A 120 -9.27 25.40 0.87
N GLU A 121 -8.25 25.48 0.02
CA GLU A 121 -7.48 26.69 -0.25
C GLU A 121 -8.37 27.83 -0.79
N ALA A 122 -9.27 27.52 -1.72
CA ALA A 122 -10.22 28.49 -2.26
C ALA A 122 -11.17 29.04 -1.19
N LEU A 123 -11.59 28.21 -0.22
CA LEU A 123 -12.47 28.64 0.87
C LEU A 123 -11.72 29.42 1.96
N VAL A 124 -10.48 29.05 2.28
CA VAL A 124 -9.61 29.83 3.18
C VAL A 124 -9.32 31.21 2.59
N ALA A 125 -9.11 31.31 1.27
CA ALA A 125 -8.88 32.58 0.59
C ALA A 125 -10.08 33.55 0.64
N LEU A 126 -11.27 33.06 0.99
CA LEU A 126 -12.46 33.89 1.25
C LEU A 126 -12.53 34.43 2.68
N GLU A 127 -11.57 34.09 3.53
CA GLU A 127 -11.56 34.41 4.97
C GLU A 127 -12.78 33.81 5.71
N ILE A 128 -13.24 32.63 5.26
CA ILE A 128 -14.25 31.87 6.00
C ILE A 128 -13.64 31.39 7.32
N PRO A 129 -14.36 31.51 8.46
CA PRO A 129 -13.86 31.04 9.76
C PRO A 129 -13.40 29.58 9.74
N ASN A 130 -12.21 29.31 10.27
CA ASN A 130 -11.58 27.97 10.24
C ASN A 130 -12.44 26.88 10.90
N ASP A 131 -13.24 27.22 11.91
CA ASP A 131 -14.14 26.26 12.57
C ASP A 131 -15.18 25.68 11.62
N LEU A 132 -15.57 26.41 10.57
CA LEU A 132 -16.49 25.93 9.53
C LEU A 132 -15.81 25.07 8.45
N LEU A 133 -14.48 25.19 8.35
CA LEU A 133 -13.65 24.47 7.36
C LEU A 133 -12.95 23.24 7.96
N GLN A 134 -12.95 23.08 9.28
CA GLN A 134 -12.31 21.96 9.98
C GLN A 134 -12.77 20.60 9.43
N VAL A 135 -14.06 20.46 9.12
CA VAL A 135 -14.61 19.21 8.55
C VAL A 135 -13.97 18.80 7.21
N ILE A 136 -13.45 19.76 6.44
CA ILE A 136 -12.70 19.50 5.19
C ILE A 136 -11.26 19.06 5.51
N GLN A 137 -10.63 19.62 6.55
CA GLN A 137 -9.31 19.17 7.00
C GLN A 137 -9.35 17.75 7.56
N ASP A 138 -10.40 17.42 8.32
CA ASP A 138 -10.62 16.07 8.83
C ASP A 138 -10.81 15.07 7.68
N LEU A 139 -11.58 15.46 6.65
CA LEU A 139 -11.71 14.68 5.42
C LEU A 139 -10.36 14.49 4.71
N LEU A 140 -9.54 15.55 4.59
CA LEU A 140 -8.20 15.44 3.98
C LEU A 140 -7.31 14.47 4.74
N LEU A 141 -7.35 14.49 6.07
CA LEU A 141 -6.60 13.55 6.91
C LEU A 141 -7.03 12.10 6.62
N GLU A 142 -8.34 11.83 6.59
CA GLU A 142 -8.90 10.52 6.29
C GLU A 142 -8.54 10.04 4.87
N LEU A 143 -8.66 10.91 3.85
CA LEU A 143 -8.34 10.58 2.45
C LEU A 143 -6.85 10.25 2.28
N ARG A 144 -5.97 11.04 2.90
CA ARG A 144 -4.52 10.80 2.86
C ARG A 144 -4.17 9.49 3.58
N HIS A 145 -4.76 9.23 4.74
CA HIS A 145 -4.58 7.97 5.45
C HIS A 145 -5.07 6.77 4.62
N HIS A 146 -6.24 6.88 3.98
CA HIS A 146 -6.75 5.83 3.11
C HIS A 146 -5.84 5.60 1.88
N CYS A 147 -5.35 6.66 1.25
CA CYS A 147 -4.39 6.57 0.14
C CYS A 147 -3.11 5.84 0.55
N LEU A 148 -2.60 6.10 1.76
CA LEU A 148 -1.45 5.40 2.32
C LEU A 148 -1.71 3.88 2.41
N LEU A 149 -2.78 3.47 3.08
CA LEU A 149 -3.11 2.05 3.26
C LEU A 149 -3.34 1.34 1.92
N VAL A 150 -4.12 1.95 1.03
CA VAL A 150 -4.42 1.39 -0.30
C VAL A 150 -3.15 1.16 -1.10
N THR A 151 -2.20 2.10 -1.05
CA THR A 151 -0.94 1.99 -1.80
C THR A 151 -0.04 0.89 -1.24
N LEU A 152 0.04 0.74 0.09
CA LEU A 152 0.78 -0.35 0.73
C LEU A 152 0.17 -1.72 0.36
N HIS A 153 -1.16 -1.86 0.44
CA HIS A 153 -1.86 -3.09 0.05
C HIS A 153 -1.66 -3.45 -1.41
N HIS A 154 -1.78 -2.49 -2.33
CA HIS A 154 -1.52 -2.74 -3.76
C HIS A 154 -0.07 -3.20 -3.99
N THR A 155 0.89 -2.65 -3.25
CA THR A 155 2.29 -3.06 -3.36
C THR A 155 2.50 -4.49 -2.88
N ALA A 156 1.83 -4.92 -1.80
CA ALA A 156 1.84 -6.31 -1.37
C ALA A 156 1.30 -7.25 -2.46
N GLU A 157 0.20 -6.89 -3.11
CA GLU A 157 -0.37 -7.69 -4.21
C GLU A 157 0.52 -7.70 -5.46
N ASP A 158 1.22 -6.62 -5.77
CA ASP A 158 2.18 -6.58 -6.88
C ASP A 158 3.40 -7.46 -6.59
N ILE A 159 3.90 -7.47 -5.35
CA ILE A 159 5.00 -8.33 -4.91
C ILE A 159 4.61 -9.81 -4.94
N LYS A 160 3.38 -10.13 -4.55
CA LYS A 160 2.83 -11.49 -4.63
C LYS A 160 2.88 -12.07 -6.05
N ARG A 161 2.67 -11.22 -7.06
CA ARG A 161 2.71 -11.59 -8.48
C ARG A 161 4.12 -11.73 -9.05
N LEU A 162 5.17 -11.37 -8.29
CA LEU A 162 6.55 -11.52 -8.78
C LEU A 162 6.92 -12.99 -9.00
N ALA A 163 6.42 -13.91 -8.16
CA ALA A 163 6.66 -15.35 -8.30
C ALA A 163 6.09 -15.96 -9.61
N GLU A 164 5.19 -15.25 -10.30
CA GLU A 164 4.65 -15.64 -11.60
C GLU A 164 5.46 -15.06 -12.78
N LYS A 165 6.19 -13.97 -12.54
CA LYS A 165 6.98 -13.24 -13.55
C LYS A 165 8.44 -13.67 -13.60
N GLU A 166 8.89 -14.44 -12.61
CA GLU A 166 10.27 -14.88 -12.50
C GLU A 166 10.66 -15.80 -13.66
N ASP A 167 11.76 -15.44 -14.34
CA ASP A 167 12.28 -16.12 -15.52
C ASP A 167 13.52 -16.99 -15.23
N TRP A 168 14.02 -16.96 -13.99
CA TRP A 168 15.22 -17.66 -13.53
C TRP A 168 16.48 -17.32 -14.35
N VAL A 169 16.51 -16.18 -15.02
CA VAL A 169 17.71 -15.70 -15.71
C VAL A 169 18.67 -15.15 -14.67
N VAL A 170 19.83 -15.78 -14.59
CA VAL A 170 20.89 -15.45 -13.61
C VAL A 170 21.92 -14.54 -14.26
N ASP A 171 22.35 -13.52 -13.53
CA ASP A 171 23.39 -12.58 -13.95
C ASP A 171 24.81 -13.16 -13.75
N ASN A 172 25.83 -12.32 -13.95
CA ASN A 172 27.24 -12.71 -13.79
C ASN A 172 27.62 -12.99 -12.31
N GLU A 173 26.79 -12.58 -11.35
CA GLU A 173 27.04 -12.72 -9.92
C GLU A 173 26.30 -13.91 -9.29
N GLY A 174 25.44 -14.58 -10.07
CA GLY A 174 24.65 -15.71 -9.60
C GLY A 174 23.29 -15.31 -9.01
N ILE A 175 22.79 -14.11 -9.34
CA ILE A 175 21.55 -13.54 -8.80
C ILE A 175 20.52 -13.40 -9.92
N THR A 176 19.25 -13.69 -9.62
CA THR A 176 18.15 -13.44 -10.57
C THR A 176 17.64 -12.00 -10.49
N SER A 177 16.74 -11.61 -11.38
CA SER A 177 16.16 -10.26 -11.33
C SER A 177 15.15 -10.04 -10.18
N LEU A 178 14.73 -11.09 -9.48
CA LEU A 178 13.68 -11.04 -8.45
C LEU A 178 13.93 -10.02 -7.33
N PRO A 179 15.13 -9.96 -6.69
CA PRO A 179 15.39 -8.99 -5.63
C PRO A 179 15.31 -7.55 -6.13
N ALA A 180 15.84 -7.29 -7.33
CA ALA A 180 15.77 -5.98 -7.96
C ALA A 180 14.32 -5.58 -8.31
N GLN A 181 13.48 -6.52 -8.76
CA GLN A 181 12.05 -6.25 -9.00
C GLN A 181 11.30 -5.93 -7.70
N PHE A 182 11.59 -6.64 -6.61
CA PHE A 182 11.04 -6.32 -5.29
C PHE A 182 11.45 -4.92 -4.83
N GLU A 183 12.74 -4.58 -4.93
CA GLU A 183 13.23 -3.23 -4.59
C GLU A 183 12.53 -2.17 -5.45
N GLN A 184 12.36 -2.42 -6.75
CA GLN A 184 11.66 -1.52 -7.65
C GLN A 184 10.21 -1.28 -7.21
N CYS A 185 9.48 -2.32 -6.80
CA CYS A 185 8.12 -2.17 -6.25
C CYS A 185 8.12 -1.25 -5.02
N MET A 186 9.07 -1.45 -4.10
CA MET A 186 9.21 -0.63 -2.90
C MET A 186 9.54 0.84 -3.23
N VAL A 187 10.44 1.08 -4.18
CA VAL A 187 10.80 2.43 -4.65
C VAL A 187 9.60 3.11 -5.31
N GLN A 188 8.85 2.41 -6.15
CA GLN A 188 7.66 2.95 -6.81
C GLN A 188 6.58 3.30 -5.80
N MET A 189 6.33 2.44 -4.82
CA MET A 189 5.42 2.69 -3.70
C MET A 189 5.79 3.97 -2.96
N LEU A 190 7.06 4.09 -2.54
CA LEU A 190 7.61 5.28 -1.88
C LEU A 190 7.41 6.56 -2.70
N GLN A 191 7.73 6.51 -3.99
CA GLN A 191 7.59 7.64 -4.89
C GLN A 191 6.13 8.07 -5.02
N SER A 192 5.21 7.11 -5.14
CA SER A 192 3.77 7.38 -5.25
C SER A 192 3.17 8.00 -3.98
N LEU A 193 3.76 7.71 -2.81
CA LEU A 193 3.32 8.25 -1.52
C LEU A 193 3.91 9.64 -1.21
N LYS A 194 4.97 10.06 -1.90
CA LYS A 194 5.66 11.33 -1.62
C LYS A 194 4.73 12.54 -1.63
N GLU A 195 3.90 12.65 -2.66
CA GLU A 195 2.98 13.77 -2.86
C GLU A 195 1.77 13.74 -1.91
N PRO A 196 0.99 12.64 -1.80
CA PRO A 196 -0.14 12.60 -0.86
C PRO A 196 0.32 12.71 0.60
N MET A 197 1.55 12.30 0.95
CA MET A 197 2.08 12.41 2.33
C MET A 197 2.74 13.76 2.63
N GLU A 198 2.88 14.66 1.66
CA GLU A 198 3.34 16.02 1.92
C GLU A 198 2.36 16.75 2.85
N THR A 199 2.83 17.26 3.99
CA THR A 199 1.98 17.95 4.97
C THR A 199 1.94 19.43 4.66
N LYS A 200 0.75 19.96 4.33
CA LYS A 200 0.52 21.38 4.07
C LYS A 200 0.21 22.15 5.37
N PRO A 201 0.33 23.49 5.40
CA PRO A 201 0.01 24.28 6.57
C PRO A 201 -1.41 24.01 7.09
N GLY A 202 -1.54 23.70 8.39
CA GLY A 202 -2.82 23.36 9.02
C GLY A 202 -3.22 21.89 8.91
N GLU A 203 -2.48 21.06 8.17
CA GLU A 203 -2.70 19.61 8.14
C GLU A 203 -1.91 18.91 9.25
N VAL A 204 -2.48 17.83 9.80
CA VAL A 204 -1.79 16.94 10.74
C VAL A 204 -0.91 15.98 9.96
N ASN A 205 0.29 15.72 10.46
CA ASN A 205 1.16 14.70 9.89
C ASN A 205 0.65 13.30 10.29
N ILE A 206 0.14 12.54 9.31
CA ILE A 206 -0.43 11.20 9.51
C ILE A 206 0.59 10.25 10.13
N LEU A 207 1.85 10.37 9.73
CA LEU A 207 2.93 9.50 10.21
C LEU A 207 3.28 9.77 11.68
N GLN A 208 2.75 10.84 12.31
CA GLN A 208 2.91 11.09 13.75
C GLN A 208 1.77 10.50 14.58
N LEU A 209 0.72 9.96 13.95
CA LEU A 209 -0.40 9.32 14.66
C LEU A 209 -0.03 7.88 15.00
N ASP A 210 -0.08 7.52 16.29
CA ASP A 210 0.29 6.18 16.77
C ASP A 210 -0.49 5.07 16.06
N GLN A 211 -1.81 5.23 15.90
CA GLN A 211 -2.66 4.26 15.21
C GLN A 211 -2.24 4.06 13.74
N ALA A 212 -1.87 5.14 13.05
CA ALA A 212 -1.43 5.05 11.65
C ALA A 212 -0.05 4.38 11.56
N GLN A 213 0.87 4.67 12.49
CA GLN A 213 2.16 4.02 12.56
C GLN A 213 2.04 2.51 12.79
N ASP A 214 1.14 2.08 13.68
CA ASP A 214 0.91 0.66 13.94
C ASP A 214 0.39 -0.06 12.69
N GLN A 215 -0.60 0.51 12.00
CA GLN A 215 -1.15 -0.06 10.77
C GLN A 215 -0.13 -0.11 9.64
N VAL A 216 0.64 0.96 9.44
CA VAL A 216 1.73 1.01 8.45
C VAL A 216 2.80 -0.02 8.78
N SER A 217 3.18 -0.16 10.05
CA SER A 217 4.18 -1.14 10.48
C SER A 217 3.70 -2.57 10.22
N GLU A 218 2.43 -2.87 10.50
CA GLU A 218 1.82 -4.16 10.23
C GLU A 218 1.83 -4.49 8.73
N LEU A 219 1.44 -3.53 7.88
CA LEU A 219 1.44 -3.70 6.43
C LEU A 219 2.85 -3.84 5.84
N CYS A 220 3.84 -3.11 6.37
CA CYS A 220 5.24 -3.29 5.97
C CYS A 220 5.75 -4.70 6.32
N VAL A 221 5.39 -5.23 7.49
CA VAL A 221 5.70 -6.61 7.87
C VAL A 221 5.00 -7.60 6.94
N ASP A 222 3.74 -7.33 6.57
CA ASP A 222 2.99 -8.19 5.66
C ASP A 222 3.61 -8.21 4.25
N ILE A 223 4.01 -7.06 3.71
CA ILE A 223 4.75 -6.96 2.43
C ILE A 223 6.00 -7.86 2.46
N MET A 224 6.78 -7.81 3.53
CA MET A 224 7.97 -8.64 3.69
C MET A 224 7.63 -10.13 3.77
N ARG A 225 6.57 -10.49 4.50
CA ARG A 225 6.08 -11.87 4.56
C ARG A 225 5.61 -12.37 3.19
N VAL A 226 4.92 -11.54 2.42
CA VAL A 226 4.50 -11.87 1.05
C VAL A 226 5.72 -12.14 0.16
N PHE A 227 6.78 -11.35 0.28
CA PHE A 227 8.01 -11.60 -0.46
C PHE A 227 8.68 -12.93 -0.05
N VAL A 228 8.77 -13.23 1.25
CA VAL A 228 9.28 -14.52 1.74
C VAL A 228 8.45 -15.69 1.20
N ASN A 229 7.12 -15.57 1.21
CA ASN A 229 6.23 -16.57 0.63
C ASN A 229 6.45 -16.73 -0.89
N CYS A 230 6.79 -15.66 -1.62
CA CYS A 230 7.16 -15.76 -3.03
C CYS A 230 8.42 -16.62 -3.23
N LEU A 231 9.43 -16.44 -2.38
CA LEU A 231 10.66 -17.25 -2.40
C LEU A 231 10.38 -18.72 -2.08
N GLU A 232 9.54 -18.98 -1.06
CA GLU A 232 9.06 -20.33 -0.74
C GLU A 232 8.37 -21.00 -1.94
N GLN A 233 7.41 -20.30 -2.56
CA GLN A 233 6.68 -20.82 -3.72
C GLN A 233 7.62 -21.16 -4.90
N LEU A 234 8.60 -20.29 -5.16
CA LEU A 234 9.58 -20.51 -6.22
C LEU A 234 10.49 -21.71 -5.91
N SER A 235 10.87 -21.91 -4.65
CA SER A 235 11.67 -23.06 -4.23
C SER A 235 10.91 -24.40 -4.35
N ALA A 236 9.62 -24.40 -4.04
CA ALA A 236 8.76 -25.57 -4.09
C ALA A 236 8.34 -25.93 -5.53
N LYS A 237 8.40 -24.96 -6.47
CA LYS A 237 8.25 -25.21 -7.92
C LYS A 237 9.49 -25.93 -8.46
N THR A 238 9.73 -27.16 -8.04
CA THR A 238 10.63 -28.05 -8.79
C THR A 238 9.83 -28.99 -9.69
N ASN A 239 9.90 -28.72 -11.01
CA ASN A 239 9.73 -29.64 -12.13
C ASN A 239 8.51 -30.57 -12.13
N GLY A 240 7.37 -30.03 -12.57
CA GLY A 240 6.26 -30.82 -13.09
C GLY A 240 6.45 -31.33 -14.53
N ASP A 241 7.68 -31.49 -15.02
CA ASP A 241 7.93 -32.00 -16.39
C ASP A 241 9.39 -32.49 -16.62
N ILE A 242 9.97 -33.24 -15.67
CA ILE A 242 11.03 -34.18 -16.07
C ILE A 242 10.32 -35.51 -16.36
N ASP A 243 10.08 -35.73 -17.66
CA ASP A 243 9.67 -37.01 -18.23
C ASP A 243 10.42 -38.16 -17.53
N THR A 244 9.68 -38.92 -16.73
CA THR A 244 10.17 -40.05 -15.94
C THR A 244 10.35 -41.30 -16.81
N SER A 245 10.84 -41.14 -18.05
CA SER A 245 10.81 -42.19 -19.07
C SER A 245 12.17 -42.78 -19.44
N HIS A 246 13.29 -42.32 -18.86
CA HIS A 246 14.62 -42.84 -19.25
C HIS A 246 15.58 -43.20 -18.10
N ILE A 247 15.07 -43.68 -16.97
CA ILE A 247 15.93 -44.39 -16.00
C ILE A 247 15.45 -45.84 -15.87
N SER A 248 15.72 -46.63 -16.92
CA SER A 248 15.81 -48.08 -16.78
C SER A 248 17.20 -48.38 -16.22
N LEU A 249 17.29 -48.53 -14.90
CA LEU A 249 18.50 -48.94 -14.20
C LEU A 249 18.70 -50.45 -14.41
N ASP A 250 19.59 -50.83 -15.33
CA ASP A 250 20.05 -52.21 -15.46
C ASP A 250 21.22 -52.42 -14.50
N LEU A 251 21.04 -53.35 -13.56
CA LEU A 251 21.98 -53.68 -12.49
C LEU A 251 23.18 -54.47 -13.06
N ALA A 252 24.25 -53.80 -13.49
CA ALA A 252 25.62 -54.34 -13.52
C ALA A 252 26.62 -53.34 -14.12
N SER A 253 27.16 -52.41 -13.32
CA SER A 253 28.52 -51.86 -13.52
C SER A 253 29.03 -51.10 -12.28
N PRO A 254 30.35 -51.08 -11.99
CA PRO A 254 30.89 -50.54 -10.74
C PRO A 254 31.17 -49.03 -10.74
N ASP A 255 30.85 -48.28 -11.81
CA ASP A 255 31.25 -46.88 -11.97
C ASP A 255 30.14 -45.86 -11.58
N LEU A 256 29.46 -46.10 -10.44
CA LEU A 256 28.26 -45.34 -10.02
C LEU A 256 28.52 -43.97 -9.38
N PHE A 257 29.76 -43.48 -9.33
CA PHE A 257 30.09 -42.18 -8.71
C PHE A 257 30.59 -41.10 -9.68
N SER A 258 30.54 -41.32 -11.00
CA SER A 258 31.03 -40.34 -11.99
C SER A 258 29.92 -39.61 -12.77
N GLY A 259 28.64 -39.87 -12.46
CA GLY A 259 27.51 -39.41 -13.26
C GLY A 259 26.50 -38.50 -12.55
N ILE A 260 26.89 -37.78 -11.48
CA ILE A 260 26.08 -36.64 -11.03
C ILE A 260 26.39 -35.51 -12.02
N GLN A 261 25.62 -35.45 -13.10
CA GLN A 261 25.60 -34.28 -13.98
C GLN A 261 25.24 -33.07 -13.11
N GLU A 262 26.24 -32.22 -12.88
CA GLU A 262 26.13 -30.91 -12.25
C GLU A 262 25.36 -29.97 -13.18
N ASP A 263 24.06 -30.19 -13.32
CA ASP A 263 23.14 -29.18 -13.80
C ASP A 263 22.14 -28.97 -12.67
N PHE A 264 22.41 -28.00 -11.81
CA PHE A 264 21.43 -27.03 -11.29
C PHE A 264 22.06 -26.16 -10.20
N CYS A 265 21.84 -24.85 -10.40
CA CYS A 265 22.36 -23.72 -9.66
C CYS A 265 22.00 -23.80 -8.17
N ALA A 266 22.94 -24.25 -7.35
CA ALA A 266 22.95 -23.99 -5.91
C ALA A 266 24.05 -22.95 -5.65
N THR A 267 23.74 -21.67 -5.90
CA THR A 267 24.50 -20.59 -5.26
C THR A 267 23.68 -20.06 -4.08
N PRO A 268 24.25 -20.10 -2.86
CA PRO A 268 23.59 -19.60 -1.68
C PRO A 268 23.36 -18.10 -1.87
N VAL A 269 22.16 -17.63 -1.56
CA VAL A 269 21.75 -16.22 -1.54
C VAL A 269 22.82 -15.42 -0.80
N ARG A 270 23.71 -14.77 -1.56
CA ARG A 270 24.80 -13.96 -0.99
C ARG A 270 24.19 -12.65 -0.51
N ARG A 271 23.92 -12.62 0.78
CA ARG A 271 23.96 -11.56 1.82
C ARG A 271 24.38 -10.10 1.49
N SER A 272 24.37 -9.62 0.25
CA SER A 272 24.92 -8.30 -0.14
C SER A 272 23.87 -7.29 -0.61
N GLU A 273 22.67 -7.70 -1.02
CA GLU A 273 21.65 -6.77 -1.56
C GLU A 273 20.54 -6.40 -0.56
N PHE A 274 20.39 -7.16 0.52
CA PHE A 274 19.42 -6.83 1.59
C PHE A 274 19.72 -5.47 2.24
N SER A 275 20.99 -5.05 2.24
CA SER A 275 21.48 -3.77 2.76
C SER A 275 20.92 -2.53 2.04
N GLN A 276 20.55 -2.64 0.75
CA GLN A 276 19.97 -1.52 -0.01
C GLN A 276 18.46 -1.42 0.17
N SER A 277 17.79 -2.57 0.31
CA SER A 277 16.37 -2.65 0.69
C SER A 277 16.09 -2.08 2.09
N GLU A 278 17.03 -2.23 3.04
CA GLU A 278 17.00 -1.55 4.33
C GLU A 278 16.89 -0.04 4.14
N THR A 279 17.77 0.59 3.35
CA THR A 279 17.74 2.05 3.11
C THR A 279 16.47 2.56 2.43
N THR A 280 15.79 1.71 1.68
CA THR A 280 14.55 2.07 0.96
C THR A 280 13.33 2.00 1.89
N PHE A 281 13.18 0.94 2.70
CA PHE A 281 12.15 0.88 3.76
C PHE A 281 12.33 1.98 4.83
N LEU A 282 13.58 2.33 5.14
CA LEU A 282 13.95 3.30 6.18
C LEU A 282 13.42 4.73 5.94
N ASN A 283 12.96 5.06 4.72
CA ASN A 283 12.44 6.40 4.41
C ASN A 283 10.94 6.58 4.68
N LEU A 284 10.14 5.51 4.78
CA LEU A 284 8.70 5.59 5.12
C LEU A 284 8.44 5.78 6.61
N THR A 285 9.38 5.32 7.43
CA THR A 285 9.19 5.07 8.86
C THR A 285 9.98 6.05 9.72
N GLN A 286 10.33 7.23 9.21
CA GLN A 286 11.04 8.29 9.96
C GLN A 286 10.35 8.74 11.27
N SER A 287 9.23 8.15 11.67
CA SER A 287 8.66 8.24 13.01
C SER A 287 8.88 6.95 13.82
N THR A 288 9.83 7.08 14.76
CA THR A 288 10.21 6.15 15.85
C THR A 288 11.14 4.99 15.49
N SER A 289 12.24 4.89 16.25
CA SER A 289 13.25 3.81 16.15
C SER A 289 12.69 2.42 16.44
N VAL A 290 11.52 2.31 17.07
CA VAL A 290 10.91 1.05 17.52
C VAL A 290 10.21 0.33 16.37
N SER A 291 9.45 1.05 15.54
CA SER A 291 8.77 0.48 14.36
C SER A 291 9.79 0.02 13.30
N HIS A 292 10.87 0.78 13.12
CA HIS A 292 12.03 0.38 12.32
C HIS A 292 12.62 -0.95 12.76
N TYR A 293 12.94 -1.06 14.05
CA TYR A 293 13.56 -2.25 14.61
C TYR A 293 12.62 -3.47 14.52
N ARG A 294 11.32 -3.28 14.74
CA ARG A 294 10.32 -4.36 14.57
C ARG A 294 10.28 -4.89 13.14
N ILE A 295 10.16 -4.02 12.14
CA ILE A 295 10.07 -4.44 10.72
C ILE A 295 11.36 -5.15 10.31
N ALA A 296 12.52 -4.59 10.63
CA ALA A 296 13.82 -5.20 10.32
C ALA A 296 13.99 -6.56 11.01
N ASN A 297 13.66 -6.67 12.30
CA ASN A 297 13.83 -7.91 13.05
C ASN A 297 12.90 -9.02 12.55
N VAL A 298 11.63 -8.71 12.24
CA VAL A 298 10.68 -9.68 11.69
C VAL A 298 11.11 -10.13 10.29
N SER A 299 11.61 -9.21 9.46
CA SER A 299 12.11 -9.50 8.12
C SER A 299 13.32 -10.43 8.17
N VAL A 300 14.30 -10.11 8.99
CA VAL A 300 15.52 -10.93 9.16
C VAL A 300 15.18 -12.30 9.73
N HIS A 301 14.24 -12.39 10.67
CA HIS A 301 13.79 -13.65 11.23
C HIS A 301 13.12 -14.54 10.17
N ALA A 302 12.16 -13.99 9.43
CA ALA A 302 11.43 -14.73 8.40
C ALA A 302 12.35 -15.25 7.29
N VAL A 303 13.34 -14.45 6.87
CA VAL A 303 14.34 -14.88 5.87
C VAL A 303 15.25 -15.98 6.43
N LYS A 304 15.62 -15.93 7.71
CA LYS A 304 16.42 -16.99 8.35
C LYS A 304 15.65 -18.30 8.48
N GLU A 305 14.40 -18.23 8.93
CA GLU A 305 13.53 -19.41 9.01
C GLU A 305 13.36 -20.05 7.63
N LEU A 306 13.20 -19.24 6.59
CA LEU A 306 13.15 -19.72 5.22
C LEU A 306 14.45 -20.42 4.82
N ASP A 307 15.62 -19.79 5.05
CA ASP A 307 16.92 -20.35 4.72
C ASP A 307 17.16 -21.71 5.39
N GLU A 308 16.84 -21.82 6.69
CA GLU A 308 16.91 -23.08 7.44
C GLU A 308 15.98 -24.14 6.85
N SER A 309 14.73 -23.79 6.57
CA SER A 309 13.75 -24.73 5.99
C SER A 309 14.16 -25.20 4.59
N LEU A 310 14.71 -24.32 3.74
CA LEU A 310 15.18 -24.67 2.41
C LEU A 310 16.41 -25.57 2.47
N PHE A 311 17.30 -25.30 3.41
CA PHE A 311 18.48 -26.12 3.62
C PHE A 311 18.09 -27.54 4.06
N ASP A 312 17.19 -27.68 5.03
CA ASP A 312 16.70 -28.99 5.47
C ASP A 312 16.03 -29.76 4.33
N ALA A 313 15.14 -29.11 3.56
CA ALA A 313 14.49 -29.71 2.39
C ALA A 313 15.49 -30.14 1.31
N TYR A 314 16.56 -29.37 1.11
CA TYR A 314 17.64 -29.73 0.20
C TYR A 314 18.40 -30.98 0.67
N ILE A 315 18.74 -31.04 1.97
CA ILE A 315 19.43 -32.19 2.57
C ILE A 315 18.57 -33.45 2.47
N GLU A 316 17.27 -33.36 2.79
CA GLU A 316 16.31 -34.45 2.67
C GLU A 316 16.30 -34.98 1.23
N ARG A 317 16.08 -34.08 0.26
CA ARG A 317 16.03 -34.43 -1.18
C ARG A 317 17.31 -35.10 -1.71
N LYS A 318 18.48 -34.74 -1.17
CA LYS A 318 19.77 -35.35 -1.57
C LYS A 318 20.09 -36.63 -0.80
N SER A 319 19.62 -36.76 0.43
CA SER A 319 19.89 -37.93 1.27
C SER A 319 18.95 -39.10 0.97
N ASP A 320 17.69 -38.84 0.61
CA ASP A 320 16.69 -39.88 0.32
C ASP A 320 17.12 -40.89 -0.76
N PRO A 321 17.67 -40.50 -1.93
CA PRO A 321 18.14 -41.46 -2.92
C PRO A 321 19.32 -42.32 -2.43
N ILE A 322 20.18 -41.74 -1.58
CA ILE A 322 21.33 -42.44 -1.00
C ILE A 322 20.85 -43.49 -0.01
N VAL A 323 19.92 -43.12 0.88
CA VAL A 323 19.30 -44.04 1.84
C VAL A 323 18.57 -45.16 1.09
N GLY A 324 17.75 -44.82 0.10
CA GLY A 324 17.01 -45.79 -0.71
C GLY A 324 17.92 -46.73 -1.52
N SER A 325 19.12 -46.30 -1.90
CA SER A 325 20.10 -47.16 -2.58
C SER A 325 20.86 -48.07 -1.61
N LEU A 326 21.13 -47.61 -0.38
CA LEU A 326 21.83 -48.38 0.65
C LEU A 326 20.93 -49.40 1.33
N GLU A 327 19.66 -49.10 1.52
CA GLU A 327 18.71 -49.91 2.28
C GLU A 327 18.60 -51.36 1.76
N PRO A 328 18.46 -51.63 0.44
CA PRO A 328 18.47 -53.00 -0.07
C PRO A 328 19.77 -53.75 0.22
N GLY A 329 20.92 -53.08 0.14
CA GLY A 329 22.24 -53.69 0.41
C GLY A 329 22.43 -54.08 1.87
N ILE A 330 21.89 -53.28 2.79
CA ILE A 330 21.91 -53.55 4.24
C ILE A 330 21.11 -54.83 4.56
N TYR A 331 19.95 -55.02 3.92
CA TYR A 331 19.10 -56.19 4.17
C TYR A 331 19.43 -57.43 3.32
N ALA A 332 20.00 -57.25 2.12
CA ALA A 332 20.32 -58.35 1.21
C ALA A 332 21.47 -59.24 1.72
N GLY A 333 22.36 -58.70 2.56
CA GLY A 333 23.55 -59.43 3.02
C GLY A 333 23.34 -60.41 4.17
N TYR A 334 22.16 -60.46 4.81
CA TYR A 334 21.96 -61.16 6.10
C TYR A 334 23.15 -60.93 7.07
N PHE A 335 23.63 -59.68 7.14
CA PHE A 335 24.83 -59.34 7.91
C PHE A 335 24.58 -59.63 9.40
N ASP A 336 25.10 -60.76 9.88
CA ASP A 336 25.27 -60.99 11.31
C ASP A 336 26.55 -60.29 11.75
N TRP A 337 26.39 -59.17 12.46
CA TRP A 337 27.49 -58.35 12.99
C TRP A 337 28.47 -59.13 13.88
N ARG A 338 28.13 -60.38 14.25
CA ARG A 338 28.96 -61.30 15.03
C ARG A 338 29.97 -62.08 14.19
N ASP A 339 29.75 -62.25 12.88
CA ASP A 339 30.54 -63.12 11.99
C ASP A 339 31.33 -62.34 10.91
N CYS A 340 31.43 -61.02 11.01
CA CYS A 340 32.22 -60.22 10.08
C CYS A 340 33.73 -60.47 10.27
N SER A 341 34.41 -60.95 9.23
CA SER A 341 35.89 -61.00 9.18
C SER A 341 36.49 -59.59 9.28
N THR A 342 37.61 -59.45 9.99
CA THR A 342 38.31 -58.17 10.15
C THR A 342 38.62 -57.52 8.79
N PRO A 343 38.25 -56.24 8.58
CA PRO A 343 38.51 -55.58 7.30
C PRO A 343 40.01 -55.46 7.04
N THR A 344 40.43 -55.83 5.83
CA THR A 344 41.81 -55.65 5.31
C THR A 344 42.09 -54.22 4.88
#